data_AF-A0AAN9BT76-F1
#
_entry.id   AF-A0AAN9BT76-F1
#
_cell.length_a   1.000
_cell.length_b   1.000
_cell.length_c   1.000
_cell.angle_alpha   90.00
_cell.angle_beta   90.00
_cell.angle_gamma   90.00
#
_symmetry.space_group_name_H-M   'P 1'
#
loop_
_entity.id
_entity.type
_entity.pdbx_description
1 polymer ?
#
loop_
_entity_poly.entity_id
_entity_poly.type
_entity_poly.pdbx_seq_one_letter_code
_entity_poly.pdbx_strand_id
1 'polypeptide(L)'
;MFRMRLHPRRALRIVLVVSMVLFVILNFQMIPDSSEEQRLRNHHMVAGGGLAVEDMHVQLGNSQRNARHGDDHKSDADFRVSLSRPVHPKIVIAAGSNQTQPASLQGPSLTLNTSNLEEIKQEIQRLNKEQYVHNLDKFGLALGSESIVMVIQAHNRADHLKLLISSLSKVRGIDNVLLVVSHDVYSHELNELIGSITFCPVLQIFFPHSQQIYHNRFPGEDPNDCPRDIKKDQAVLKQCNNAGHPDKYGHYRESKYCQTKHHWIWKLRFVFEEVRLLEGYEGHVLLLEDDYYVSEDILFSLQMMQNVRNKDCADCRMLVLGNYDKSQNYKVNGGKVERAYWISSKHNMGMAFTRNLWTEIKKCGKEFCDHDDYNWDWTLQHLSMKCVPNKIRLLKMKATRVFHIGECGMHTKSKNCDPAAKVRQVETQLTQNRQYLFPNTVAVDGDSRFKLRDPKANGGWGDNRDRNMCHSFFNKSIPPFLR
;
A
#
# COMPACT_ATOMS: atom_id res chain seq x y z
N MET A 1 66.02 10.96 -32.21
CA MET A 1 64.63 11.48 -32.11
C MET A 1 63.64 10.33 -32.17
N PHE A 2 63.11 9.87 -31.03
CA PHE A 2 62.03 8.86 -31.01
C PHE A 2 60.68 9.58 -31.01
N ARG A 3 59.92 9.46 -32.10
CA ARG A 3 58.53 9.93 -32.22
C ARG A 3 57.62 8.91 -31.52
N MET A 4 57.13 9.22 -30.31
CA MET A 4 56.05 8.44 -29.68
C MET A 4 54.78 8.61 -30.53
N ARG A 5 54.34 7.53 -31.19
CA ARG A 5 53.03 7.46 -31.85
C ARG A 5 51.97 7.15 -30.79
N LEU A 6 51.09 8.11 -30.52
CA LEU A 6 49.95 7.94 -29.64
C LEU A 6 48.98 6.91 -30.26
N HIS A 7 48.64 5.86 -29.51
CA HIS A 7 47.76 4.80 -30.00
C HIS A 7 46.34 5.36 -30.29
N PRO A 8 45.68 5.01 -31.41
CA PRO A 8 44.41 5.63 -31.85
C PRO A 8 43.30 5.60 -30.79
N ARG A 9 43.24 4.51 -30.01
CA ARG A 9 42.27 4.37 -28.90
C ARG A 9 42.51 5.34 -27.74
N ARG A 10 43.75 5.76 -27.49
CA ARG A 10 44.06 6.79 -26.47
C ARG A 10 43.73 8.19 -26.99
N ALA A 11 44.01 8.46 -28.27
CA ALA A 11 43.59 9.71 -28.91
C ALA A 11 42.06 9.87 -28.86
N LEU A 12 41.30 8.82 -29.20
CA LEU A 12 39.84 8.85 -29.17
C LEU A 12 39.27 9.08 -27.76
N ARG A 13 39.86 8.47 -26.73
CA ARG A 13 39.44 8.70 -25.33
C ARG A 13 39.71 10.13 -24.87
N ILE A 14 40.85 10.71 -25.26
CA ILE A 14 41.18 12.10 -24.93
C ILE A 14 40.20 13.04 -25.61
N VAL A 15 39.88 12.81 -26.90
CA VAL A 15 38.89 13.62 -27.63
C VAL A 15 37.51 13.54 -26.96
N LEU A 16 37.03 12.34 -26.60
CA LEU A 16 35.73 12.18 -25.95
C LEU A 16 35.65 12.88 -24.59
N VAL A 17 36.71 12.80 -23.77
CA VAL A 17 36.75 13.47 -22.47
C VAL A 17 36.79 15.00 -22.64
N VAL A 18 37.60 15.50 -23.56
CA VAL A 18 37.68 16.94 -23.86
C VAL A 18 36.34 17.46 -24.39
N SER A 19 35.67 16.72 -25.27
CA SER A 19 34.33 17.08 -25.76
C SER A 19 33.26 17.09 -24.68
N MET A 20 33.28 16.14 -23.73
CA MET A 20 32.34 16.15 -22.59
C MET A 20 32.57 17.34 -21.66
N VAL A 21 33.84 17.67 -21.38
CA VAL A 21 34.18 18.82 -20.52
C VAL A 21 33.78 20.14 -21.18
N LEU A 22 34.05 20.30 -22.49
CA LEU A 22 33.60 21.46 -23.26
C LEU A 22 32.07 21.57 -23.31
N PHE A 23 31.36 20.44 -23.45
CA PHE A 23 29.89 20.43 -23.41
C PHE A 23 29.36 20.91 -22.06
N VAL A 24 29.97 20.49 -20.95
CA VAL A 24 29.56 20.96 -19.60
C VAL A 24 29.85 22.46 -19.43
N ILE A 25 31.01 22.94 -19.88
CA ILE A 25 31.38 24.36 -19.78
C ILE A 25 30.46 25.25 -20.63
N LEU A 26 30.16 24.83 -21.87
CA LEU A 26 29.28 25.57 -22.78
C LEU A 26 27.82 25.60 -22.29
N ASN A 27 27.36 24.55 -21.60
CA ASN A 27 26.01 24.53 -21.01
C ASN A 27 25.93 25.27 -19.65
N PHE A 28 27.04 25.57 -19.00
CA PHE A 28 27.06 26.37 -17.77
C PHE A 28 26.99 27.89 -18.02
N GLN A 29 27.23 28.36 -19.25
CA GLN A 29 27.12 29.78 -19.64
C GLN A 29 25.72 30.20 -20.13
N MET A 30 24.72 29.31 -20.05
CA MET A 30 23.33 29.55 -20.48
C MET A 30 22.36 29.54 -19.27
N ILE A 31 22.71 30.23 -18.18
CA ILE A 31 21.77 30.57 -17.10
C ILE A 31 21.50 32.08 -17.22
N PRO A 32 20.30 32.50 -17.68
CA PRO A 32 19.92 33.91 -17.66
C PRO A 32 19.69 34.37 -16.22
N ASP A 33 20.18 35.56 -15.92
CA ASP A 33 20.02 36.25 -14.65
C ASP A 33 18.53 36.50 -14.34
N SER A 34 18.07 36.11 -13.16
CA SER A 34 16.66 36.01 -12.76
C SER A 34 15.98 37.35 -12.44
N SER A 35 16.45 38.45 -13.04
CA SER A 35 15.98 39.82 -12.75
C SER A 35 15.22 40.51 -13.89
N GLU A 36 15.23 39.96 -15.12
CA GLU A 36 14.47 40.52 -16.25
C GLU A 36 13.07 39.90 -16.46
N GLU A 37 12.85 38.64 -16.06
CA GLU A 37 11.59 37.93 -16.29
C GLU A 37 10.41 38.49 -15.45
N GLN A 38 10.74 39.26 -14.41
CA GLN A 38 9.76 39.89 -13.51
C GLN A 38 9.28 41.26 -14.01
N ARG A 39 9.96 41.87 -15.00
CA ARG A 39 9.53 43.14 -15.62
C ARG A 39 8.57 42.94 -16.80
N LEU A 40 8.66 41.83 -17.53
CA LEU A 40 7.77 41.54 -18.67
C LEU A 40 6.38 40.99 -18.28
N ARG A 41 6.19 40.47 -17.05
CA ARG A 41 4.89 39.97 -16.60
C ARG A 41 3.89 41.04 -16.18
N ASN A 42 4.34 42.27 -15.89
CA ASN A 42 3.43 43.34 -15.45
C ASN A 42 2.74 44.10 -16.60
N HIS A 43 3.06 43.79 -17.87
CA HIS A 43 2.48 44.51 -19.01
C HIS A 43 1.38 43.77 -19.80
N HIS A 44 1.05 42.52 -19.46
CA HIS A 44 0.03 41.74 -20.18
C HIS A 44 -1.34 41.62 -19.48
N MET A 45 -1.59 42.35 -18.40
CA MET A 45 -2.90 42.41 -17.72
C MET A 45 -3.82 43.54 -18.21
N VAL A 46 -3.65 44.04 -19.44
CA VAL A 46 -4.57 45.02 -20.03
C VAL A 46 -4.77 44.70 -21.52
N ALA A 47 -6.00 44.27 -21.85
CA ALA A 47 -6.60 43.97 -23.17
C ALA A 47 -7.05 42.50 -23.22
N GLY A 48 -8.32 42.13 -23.32
CA GLY A 48 -9.48 42.82 -23.86
C GLY A 48 -10.09 41.95 -24.98
N GLY A 49 -11.41 41.80 -24.98
CA GLY A 49 -12.17 41.42 -26.18
C GLY A 49 -12.59 39.95 -26.27
N GLY A 50 -13.89 39.70 -26.10
CA GLY A 50 -14.52 38.42 -26.39
C GLY A 50 -14.87 38.22 -27.87
N LEU A 51 -15.51 37.09 -28.14
CA LEU A 51 -16.39 36.85 -29.28
C LEU A 51 -17.23 35.60 -28.98
N ALA A 52 -18.54 35.77 -29.10
CA ALA A 52 -19.54 34.71 -29.14
C ALA A 52 -19.46 33.97 -30.49
N VAL A 53 -20.08 32.78 -30.57
CA VAL A 53 -21.15 32.43 -31.55
C VAL A 53 -21.40 30.90 -31.60
N GLU A 54 -22.70 30.60 -31.48
CA GLU A 54 -23.54 29.50 -32.00
C GLU A 54 -23.53 28.05 -31.48
N ASP A 55 -24.77 27.69 -31.10
CA ASP A 55 -25.39 26.39 -30.90
C ASP A 55 -25.34 25.47 -32.12
N MET A 56 -25.35 24.15 -31.87
CA MET A 56 -26.11 23.24 -32.74
C MET A 56 -26.64 22.03 -31.97
N HIS A 57 -27.96 21.95 -31.92
CA HIS A 57 -28.80 20.87 -31.42
C HIS A 57 -28.97 19.80 -32.51
N VAL A 58 -28.81 18.51 -32.19
CA VAL A 58 -29.43 17.41 -32.95
C VAL A 58 -29.91 16.31 -31.99
N GLN A 59 -31.20 15.99 -32.12
CA GLN A 59 -31.94 14.95 -31.43
C GLN A 59 -31.82 13.57 -32.09
N LEU A 60 -31.91 12.54 -31.24
CA LEU A 60 -32.64 11.26 -31.34
C LEU A 60 -32.72 10.50 -32.68
N GLY A 61 -32.32 9.23 -32.62
CA GLY A 61 -32.73 8.17 -33.54
C GLY A 61 -32.80 6.82 -32.83
N ASN A 62 -34.01 6.42 -32.44
CA ASN A 62 -34.38 5.10 -31.92
C ASN A 62 -34.48 4.10 -33.09
N SER A 63 -33.97 2.88 -32.93
CA SER A 63 -34.51 1.73 -33.67
C SER A 63 -34.26 0.41 -32.92
N GLN A 64 -35.33 -0.12 -32.35
CA GLN A 64 -35.50 -1.52 -32.01
C GLN A 64 -35.84 -2.32 -33.28
N ARG A 65 -35.34 -3.55 -33.39
CA ARG A 65 -36.16 -4.67 -33.89
C ARG A 65 -35.61 -6.03 -33.44
N ASN A 66 -36.56 -6.85 -33.00
CA ASN A 66 -36.51 -8.21 -32.47
C ASN A 66 -36.41 -9.30 -33.56
N ALA A 67 -36.08 -10.51 -33.10
CA ALA A 67 -36.60 -11.86 -33.46
C ALA A 67 -35.46 -12.83 -33.79
N ARG A 68 -35.12 -13.83 -32.94
CA ARG A 68 -35.81 -15.08 -32.51
C ARG A 68 -35.56 -16.30 -33.43
N HIS A 69 -35.03 -17.34 -32.75
CA HIS A 69 -35.29 -18.78 -32.85
C HIS A 69 -34.68 -19.67 -33.93
N GLY A 70 -34.22 -20.84 -33.47
CA GLY A 70 -33.88 -22.02 -34.25
C GLY A 70 -32.93 -22.96 -33.50
N ASP A 71 -33.49 -23.81 -32.62
CA ASP A 71 -32.83 -24.96 -31.99
C ASP A 71 -32.37 -26.00 -33.04
N ASP A 72 -31.31 -26.76 -32.73
CA ASP A 72 -31.30 -28.20 -33.08
C ASP A 72 -30.36 -29.01 -32.16
N HIS A 73 -30.91 -30.11 -31.66
CA HIS A 73 -30.28 -31.10 -30.80
C HIS A 73 -29.36 -32.04 -31.60
N LYS A 74 -28.19 -32.41 -31.05
CA LYS A 74 -27.71 -33.81 -31.09
C LYS A 74 -26.66 -34.09 -30.02
N SER A 75 -26.91 -35.20 -29.33
CA SER A 75 -26.14 -35.84 -28.28
C SER A 75 -24.90 -36.54 -28.84
N ASP A 76 -23.75 -36.36 -28.20
CA ASP A 76 -22.76 -37.44 -28.05
C ASP A 76 -22.10 -37.30 -26.68
N ALA A 77 -22.10 -38.42 -25.96
CA ALA A 77 -21.57 -38.56 -24.63
C ALA A 77 -20.05 -38.74 -24.70
N ASP A 78 -19.30 -37.86 -24.04
CA ASP A 78 -17.92 -38.16 -23.65
C ASP A 78 -17.55 -37.51 -22.31
N PHE A 79 -17.39 -38.39 -21.33
CA PHE A 79 -16.63 -38.29 -20.08
C PHE A 79 -16.39 -36.90 -19.46
N ARG A 80 -17.42 -36.33 -18.80
CA ARG A 80 -17.23 -35.25 -17.82
C ARG A 80 -16.88 -35.83 -16.46
N VAL A 81 -15.58 -35.85 -16.12
CA VAL A 81 -15.14 -35.89 -14.73
C VAL A 81 -15.69 -34.64 -14.06
N SER A 82 -16.75 -34.82 -13.26
CA SER A 82 -17.25 -33.80 -12.34
C SER A 82 -16.16 -33.56 -11.30
N LEU A 83 -15.28 -32.59 -11.56
CA LEU A 83 -14.53 -31.93 -10.51
C LEU A 83 -15.55 -31.13 -9.71
N SER A 84 -16.16 -31.78 -8.72
CA SER A 84 -16.86 -31.10 -7.64
C SER A 84 -15.88 -30.09 -7.04
N ARG A 85 -16.06 -28.81 -7.40
CA ARG A 85 -15.37 -27.70 -6.74
C ARG A 85 -15.65 -27.85 -5.25
N PRO A 86 -14.63 -27.82 -4.37
CA PRO A 86 -14.88 -27.77 -2.94
C PRO A 86 -15.80 -26.58 -2.68
N VAL A 87 -16.96 -26.83 -2.07
CA VAL A 87 -17.83 -25.77 -1.57
C VAL A 87 -17.12 -25.19 -0.36
N HIS A 88 -16.26 -24.21 -0.59
CA HIS A 88 -15.60 -23.48 0.49
C HIS A 88 -16.69 -22.76 1.31
N PRO A 89 -16.66 -22.84 2.65
CA PRO A 89 -17.68 -22.23 3.49
C PRO A 89 -17.67 -20.72 3.27
N LYS A 90 -18.74 -20.18 2.69
CA LYS A 90 -18.99 -18.75 2.61
C LYS A 90 -19.60 -18.30 3.93
N ILE A 91 -18.96 -17.38 4.63
CA ILE A 91 -19.55 -16.72 5.79
C ILE A 91 -20.50 -15.65 5.25
N VAL A 92 -21.79 -15.78 5.52
CA VAL A 92 -22.81 -14.80 5.12
C VAL A 92 -23.47 -14.26 6.39
N ILE A 93 -23.33 -12.96 6.61
CA ILE A 93 -23.99 -12.19 7.65
C ILE A 93 -25.01 -11.30 6.96
N ALA A 94 -26.30 -11.56 7.20
CA ALA A 94 -27.38 -10.82 6.57
C ALA A 94 -27.56 -9.43 7.19
N ALA A 95 -27.79 -8.43 6.35
CA ALA A 95 -28.26 -7.11 6.77
C ALA A 95 -29.61 -7.25 7.50
N GLY A 96 -29.82 -6.47 8.56
CA GLY A 96 -31.04 -6.50 9.35
C GLY A 96 -31.25 -7.77 10.18
N SER A 97 -30.26 -8.66 10.28
CA SER A 97 -30.28 -9.67 11.34
C SER A 97 -30.21 -8.96 12.69
N ASN A 98 -31.16 -9.23 13.59
CA ASN A 98 -31.08 -8.87 15.00
C ASN A 98 -29.94 -9.68 15.67
N GLN A 99 -28.71 -9.54 15.18
CA GLN A 99 -27.57 -9.64 16.06
C GLN A 99 -27.68 -8.41 16.96
N THR A 100 -28.32 -8.58 18.11
CA THR A 100 -28.11 -7.71 19.25
C THR A 100 -26.62 -7.74 19.54
N GLN A 101 -25.85 -6.89 18.85
CA GLN A 101 -24.57 -6.48 19.38
C GLN A 101 -24.90 -5.97 20.78
N PRO A 102 -24.24 -6.52 21.82
CA PRO A 102 -24.49 -6.07 23.18
C PRO A 102 -24.46 -4.55 23.18
N ALA A 103 -25.42 -3.89 23.85
CA ALA A 103 -25.43 -2.42 23.96
C ALA A 103 -24.11 -1.84 24.52
N SER A 104 -23.26 -2.71 25.09
CA SER A 104 -21.92 -2.44 25.59
C SER A 104 -20.79 -2.47 24.54
N LEU A 105 -20.96 -3.09 23.36
CA LEU A 105 -19.93 -3.08 22.31
C LEU A 105 -20.03 -1.77 21.54
N GLN A 106 -19.12 -0.86 21.85
CA GLN A 106 -19.01 0.43 21.19
C GLN A 106 -17.64 0.56 20.53
N GLY A 107 -17.58 1.37 19.47
CA GLY A 107 -16.31 1.77 18.85
C GLY A 107 -15.38 2.53 19.82
N PRO A 108 -14.31 3.14 19.30
CA PRO A 108 -13.38 3.90 20.14
C PRO A 108 -14.08 5.01 20.93
N SER A 109 -13.76 5.14 22.21
CA SER A 109 -14.27 6.21 23.06
C SER A 109 -13.71 7.58 22.65
N LEU A 110 -14.58 8.50 22.25
CA LEU A 110 -14.23 9.88 21.88
C LEU A 110 -14.08 10.84 23.08
N THR A 111 -14.38 10.36 24.30
CA THR A 111 -14.26 11.13 25.54
C THR A 111 -13.10 10.68 26.42
N LEU A 112 -12.39 9.63 26.00
CA LEU A 112 -11.21 9.10 26.71
C LEU A 112 -10.15 10.19 26.89
N ASN A 113 -9.52 10.23 28.07
CA ASN A 113 -8.44 11.16 28.31
C ASN A 113 -7.16 10.68 27.62
N THR A 114 -6.83 11.29 26.48
CA THR A 114 -5.64 10.92 25.68
C THR A 114 -4.31 11.29 26.32
N SER A 115 -4.32 12.03 27.44
CA SER A 115 -3.10 12.24 28.24
C SER A 115 -2.79 11.07 29.17
N ASN A 116 -3.77 10.19 29.46
CA ASN A 116 -3.57 9.02 30.31
C ASN A 116 -3.25 7.78 29.47
N LEU A 117 -1.97 7.41 29.44
CA LEU A 117 -1.48 6.30 28.62
C LEU A 117 -2.01 4.93 29.06
N GLU A 118 -2.31 4.73 30.34
CA GLU A 118 -2.89 3.48 30.82
C GLU A 118 -4.36 3.35 30.40
N GLU A 119 -5.12 4.45 30.36
CA GLU A 119 -6.47 4.48 29.79
C GLU A 119 -6.44 4.13 28.29
N ILE A 120 -5.53 4.74 27.51
CA ILE A 120 -5.36 4.41 26.09
C ILE A 120 -5.03 2.92 25.92
N LYS A 121 -4.12 2.39 26.74
CA LYS A 121 -3.71 0.99 26.66
C LYS A 121 -4.87 0.03 26.95
N GLN A 122 -5.65 0.30 28.00
CA GLN A 122 -6.84 -0.49 28.34
C GLN A 122 -7.89 -0.43 27.24
N GLU A 123 -8.09 0.75 26.65
CA GLU A 123 -9.03 0.95 25.56
C GLU A 123 -8.61 0.19 24.29
N ILE A 124 -7.31 0.22 23.93
CA ILE A 124 -6.77 -0.56 22.82
C ILE A 124 -6.97 -2.06 23.04
N GLN A 125 -6.72 -2.55 24.26
CA GLN A 125 -6.96 -3.95 24.62
C GLN A 125 -8.45 -4.31 24.49
N ARG A 126 -9.35 -3.44 24.95
CA ARG A 126 -10.80 -3.60 24.79
C ARG A 126 -11.19 -3.68 23.32
N LEU A 127 -10.80 -2.69 22.51
CA LEU A 127 -11.17 -2.58 21.10
C LEU A 127 -10.69 -3.79 20.28
N ASN A 128 -9.43 -4.21 20.46
CA ASN A 128 -8.88 -5.38 19.79
C ASN A 128 -9.55 -6.69 20.23
N LYS A 129 -10.00 -6.78 21.48
CA LYS A 129 -10.74 -7.94 22.00
C LYS A 129 -12.17 -7.97 21.48
N GLU A 130 -12.86 -6.84 21.50
CA GLU A 130 -14.27 -6.71 21.14
C GLU A 130 -14.51 -6.77 19.63
N GLN A 131 -13.57 -6.25 18.82
CA GLN A 131 -13.63 -6.25 17.35
C GLN A 131 -14.98 -5.76 16.82
N TYR A 132 -15.49 -4.67 17.39
CA TYR A 132 -16.73 -4.06 16.97
C TYR A 132 -16.66 -3.65 15.50
N VAL A 133 -17.64 -4.10 14.70
CA VAL A 133 -17.74 -3.76 13.28
C VAL A 133 -18.88 -2.78 13.07
N HIS A 134 -18.51 -1.55 12.74
CA HIS A 134 -19.45 -0.48 12.45
C HIS A 134 -20.17 -0.75 11.12
N ASN A 135 -21.47 -0.39 11.04
CA ASN A 135 -22.37 -0.60 9.90
C ASN A 135 -22.59 -2.06 9.45
N LEU A 136 -22.17 -3.06 10.23
CA LEU A 136 -22.38 -4.47 9.87
C LEU A 136 -23.87 -4.83 9.76
N ASP A 137 -24.70 -4.25 10.62
CA ASP A 137 -26.16 -4.39 10.63
C ASP A 137 -26.81 -3.85 9.35
N LYS A 138 -26.27 -2.76 8.79
CA LYS A 138 -26.80 -2.08 7.61
C LYS A 138 -26.45 -2.79 6.31
N PHE A 139 -25.20 -3.23 6.18
CA PHE A 139 -24.69 -3.79 4.92
C PHE A 139 -24.63 -5.31 4.91
N GLY A 140 -24.52 -5.95 6.08
CA GLY A 140 -24.13 -7.36 6.16
C GLY A 140 -22.72 -7.59 5.60
N LEU A 141 -22.33 -8.86 5.47
CA LEU A 141 -21.06 -9.26 4.84
C LEU A 141 -21.21 -10.64 4.19
N ALA A 142 -20.62 -10.82 3.00
CA ALA A 142 -20.46 -12.12 2.37
C ALA A 142 -18.97 -12.40 2.10
N LEU A 143 -18.35 -13.18 2.98
CA LEU A 143 -16.93 -13.50 2.90
C LEU A 143 -16.73 -14.86 2.24
N GLY A 144 -15.98 -14.89 1.14
CA GLY A 144 -15.64 -16.09 0.39
C GLY A 144 -14.36 -15.89 -0.44
N SER A 145 -14.00 -16.88 -1.26
CA SER A 145 -12.75 -16.83 -2.07
C SER A 145 -12.67 -15.64 -3.03
N GLU A 146 -13.83 -15.19 -3.54
CA GLU A 146 -13.93 -14.08 -4.49
C GLU A 146 -14.22 -12.72 -3.83
N SER A 147 -14.50 -12.71 -2.52
CA SER A 147 -14.71 -11.44 -1.82
C SER A 147 -13.36 -10.77 -1.53
N ILE A 148 -13.39 -9.49 -1.22
CA ILE A 148 -12.21 -8.67 -0.95
C ILE A 148 -12.37 -8.03 0.43
N VAL A 149 -11.29 -8.08 1.23
CA VAL A 149 -11.13 -7.30 2.45
C VAL A 149 -10.10 -6.21 2.18
N MET A 150 -10.34 -4.99 2.65
CA MET A 150 -9.34 -3.91 2.57
C MET A 150 -8.75 -3.65 3.96
N VAL A 151 -7.44 -3.44 4.04
CA VAL A 151 -6.74 -3.10 5.28
C VAL A 151 -5.90 -1.85 5.05
N ILE A 152 -6.19 -0.79 5.80
CA ILE A 152 -5.43 0.46 5.79
C ILE A 152 -4.47 0.45 6.99
N GLN A 153 -3.18 0.71 6.75
CA GLN A 153 -2.25 1.06 7.81
C GLN A 153 -2.29 2.59 8.01
N ALA A 154 -2.76 3.03 9.18
CA ALA A 154 -2.93 4.44 9.54
C ALA A 154 -1.95 4.86 10.65
N HIS A 155 -1.33 6.02 10.46
CA HIS A 155 -0.49 6.68 11.46
C HIS A 155 -1.20 7.91 12.05
N ASN A 156 -0.67 9.12 11.86
CA ASN A 156 -1.19 10.37 12.43
C ASN A 156 -1.50 11.45 11.38
N ARG A 157 -1.82 11.05 10.14
CA ARG A 157 -2.10 11.96 9.02
C ARG A 157 -3.59 12.01 8.69
N ALA A 158 -4.40 12.62 9.57
CA ALA A 158 -5.86 12.69 9.41
C ALA A 158 -6.30 13.28 8.06
N ASP A 159 -5.62 14.33 7.58
CA ASP A 159 -5.92 14.94 6.27
C ASP A 159 -5.74 13.97 5.10
N HIS A 160 -4.68 13.16 5.11
CA HIS A 160 -4.43 12.18 4.06
C HIS A 160 -5.45 11.05 4.13
N LEU A 161 -5.72 10.55 5.34
CA LEU A 161 -6.71 9.50 5.57
C LEU A 161 -8.10 9.95 5.12
N LYS A 162 -8.46 11.22 5.35
CA LYS A 162 -9.73 11.81 4.88
C LYS A 162 -9.83 11.80 3.36
N LEU A 163 -8.74 12.09 2.64
CA LEU A 163 -8.68 12.02 1.18
C LEU A 163 -8.81 10.57 0.69
N LEU A 164 -8.16 9.60 1.36
CA LEU A 164 -8.34 8.17 1.06
C LEU A 164 -9.80 7.74 1.24
N ILE A 165 -10.43 8.06 2.37
CA ILE A 165 -11.84 7.75 2.66
C ILE A 165 -12.77 8.39 1.64
N SER A 166 -12.51 9.64 1.23
CA SER A 166 -13.25 10.31 0.18
C SER A 166 -13.12 9.61 -1.18
N SER A 167 -11.98 9.01 -1.49
CA SER A 167 -11.83 8.19 -2.70
C SER A 167 -12.53 6.83 -2.58
N LEU A 168 -12.48 6.20 -1.40
CA LEU A 168 -13.15 4.93 -1.12
C LEU A 168 -14.67 5.04 -1.22
N SER A 169 -15.26 6.17 -0.82
CA SER A 169 -16.71 6.38 -0.94
C SER A 169 -17.20 6.42 -2.39
N LYS A 170 -16.29 6.62 -3.36
CA LYS A 170 -16.57 6.60 -4.81
C LYS A 170 -16.36 5.21 -5.43
N VAL A 171 -15.82 4.24 -4.69
CA VAL A 171 -15.53 2.89 -5.21
C VAL A 171 -16.82 2.12 -5.41
N ARG A 172 -17.03 1.61 -6.63
CA ARG A 172 -18.22 0.83 -6.96
C ARG A 172 -18.18 -0.55 -6.29
N GLY A 173 -19.22 -0.88 -5.51
CA GLY A 173 -19.34 -2.16 -4.80
C GLY A 173 -18.67 -2.20 -3.43
N ILE A 174 -18.22 -1.05 -2.91
CA ILE A 174 -17.54 -0.95 -1.60
C ILE A 174 -18.43 -1.35 -0.42
N ASP A 175 -19.75 -1.28 -0.59
CA ASP A 175 -20.76 -1.68 0.39
C ASP A 175 -20.65 -3.17 0.82
N ASN A 176 -20.02 -4.01 -0.01
CA ASN A 176 -19.82 -5.44 0.26
C ASN A 176 -18.42 -5.78 0.84
N VAL A 177 -17.61 -4.76 1.16
CA VAL A 177 -16.23 -4.92 1.60
C VAL A 177 -16.12 -4.67 3.10
N LEU A 178 -15.45 -5.57 3.83
CA LEU A 178 -14.97 -5.25 5.16
C LEU A 178 -13.74 -4.35 5.04
N LEU A 179 -13.86 -3.12 5.53
CA LEU A 179 -12.75 -2.19 5.67
C LEU A 179 -12.15 -2.30 7.07
N VAL A 180 -10.89 -2.72 7.15
CA VAL A 180 -10.12 -2.75 8.40
C VAL A 180 -9.17 -1.57 8.43
N VAL A 181 -9.24 -0.73 9.47
CA VAL A 181 -8.28 0.36 9.69
C VAL A 181 -7.39 -0.02 10.87
N SER A 182 -6.09 -0.12 10.62
CA SER A 182 -5.07 -0.52 11.58
C SER A 182 -4.28 0.71 12.02
N HIS A 183 -4.44 1.10 13.28
CA HIS A 183 -3.87 2.32 13.85
C HIS A 183 -2.63 2.00 14.68
N ASP A 184 -1.58 2.82 14.61
CA ASP A 184 -0.50 2.82 15.62
C ASP A 184 -0.51 4.07 16.53
N VAL A 185 -1.53 4.91 16.40
CA VAL A 185 -1.81 6.04 17.29
C VAL A 185 -3.30 6.06 17.58
N TYR A 186 -3.66 6.12 18.86
CA TYR A 186 -5.01 6.44 19.31
C TYR A 186 -5.23 7.94 19.23
N SER A 187 -6.15 8.37 18.37
CA SER A 187 -6.48 9.79 18.16
C SER A 187 -7.97 9.95 17.99
N HIS A 188 -8.58 10.87 18.75
CA HIS A 188 -9.99 11.21 18.62
C HIS A 188 -10.35 11.67 17.21
N GLU A 189 -9.48 12.47 16.58
CA GLU A 189 -9.68 12.95 15.21
C GLU A 189 -9.73 11.79 14.20
N LEU A 190 -8.81 10.83 14.31
CA LEU A 190 -8.81 9.65 13.44
C LEU A 190 -10.02 8.76 13.71
N ASN A 191 -10.33 8.53 14.98
CA ASN A 191 -11.44 7.68 15.40
C ASN A 191 -12.79 8.24 14.95
N GLU A 192 -12.98 9.56 15.05
CA GLU A 192 -14.17 10.27 14.57
C GLU A 192 -14.27 10.20 13.04
N LEU A 193 -13.15 10.42 12.35
CA LEU A 193 -13.09 10.31 10.89
C LEU A 193 -13.50 8.89 10.42
N ILE A 194 -12.98 7.83 11.05
CA ILE A 194 -13.37 6.46 10.72
C ILE A 194 -14.82 6.17 11.14
N GLY A 195 -15.26 6.68 12.30
CA GLY A 195 -16.64 6.53 12.78
C GLY A 195 -17.68 7.24 11.89
N SER A 196 -17.27 8.21 11.09
CA SER A 196 -18.13 8.92 10.13
C SER A 196 -18.38 8.15 8.82
N ILE A 197 -17.71 7.00 8.61
CA ILE A 197 -17.89 6.19 7.40
C ILE A 197 -19.27 5.55 7.41
N THR A 198 -20.05 5.79 6.35
CA THR A 198 -21.45 5.32 6.22
C THR A 198 -21.70 4.39 5.03
N PHE A 199 -20.66 4.03 4.27
CA PHE A 199 -20.79 3.34 2.98
C PHE A 199 -20.32 1.88 2.96
N CYS A 200 -19.76 1.35 4.05
CA CYS A 200 -19.35 -0.05 4.18
C CYS A 200 -19.19 -0.48 5.65
N PRO A 201 -19.09 -1.79 5.94
CA PRO A 201 -18.66 -2.32 7.23
C PRO A 201 -17.21 -1.93 7.58
N VAL A 202 -16.99 -1.43 8.80
CA VAL A 202 -15.67 -0.94 9.24
C VAL A 202 -15.25 -1.55 10.58
N LEU A 203 -14.03 -2.08 10.62
CA LEU A 203 -13.37 -2.56 11.83
C LEU A 203 -12.13 -1.72 12.11
N GLN A 204 -11.99 -1.18 13.33
CA GLN A 204 -10.76 -0.54 13.79
C GLN A 204 -9.96 -1.51 14.66
N ILE A 205 -8.67 -1.63 14.39
CA ILE A 205 -7.71 -2.40 15.20
C ILE A 205 -6.52 -1.50 15.55
N PHE A 206 -5.91 -1.72 16.71
CA PHE A 206 -4.89 -0.81 17.25
C PHE A 206 -3.62 -1.56 17.63
N PHE A 207 -2.49 -1.17 17.06
CA PHE A 207 -1.19 -1.74 17.37
C PHE A 207 -0.84 -1.48 18.84
N PRO A 208 -0.72 -2.52 19.69
CA PRO A 208 -0.66 -2.35 21.14
C PRO A 208 0.73 -1.99 21.66
N HIS A 209 1.75 -1.89 20.79
CA HIS A 209 3.13 -1.61 21.16
C HIS A 209 3.67 -0.35 20.46
N SER A 210 2.84 0.68 20.34
CA SER A 210 3.24 1.93 19.68
C SER A 210 4.05 2.85 20.59
N GLN A 211 4.77 3.79 19.97
CA GLN A 211 5.49 4.88 20.64
C GLN A 211 4.58 5.76 21.48
N GLN A 212 3.32 5.93 21.11
CA GLN A 212 2.38 6.74 21.89
C GLN A 212 2.21 6.16 23.30
N ILE A 213 2.00 4.84 23.39
CA ILE A 213 1.75 4.15 24.67
C ILE A 213 3.05 3.97 25.44
N TYR A 214 4.15 3.69 24.74
CA TYR A 214 5.46 3.39 25.34
C TYR A 214 6.45 4.55 25.17
N HIS A 215 6.03 5.80 25.29
CA HIS A 215 6.85 6.97 24.91
C HIS A 215 8.27 7.01 25.51
N ASN A 216 8.43 6.68 26.80
CA ASN A 216 9.71 6.76 27.53
C ASN A 216 10.34 5.39 27.86
N ARG A 217 10.00 4.33 27.12
CA ARG A 217 10.56 2.99 27.31
C ARG A 217 10.46 2.20 26.02
N PHE A 218 11.21 1.12 25.85
CA PHE A 218 11.01 0.25 24.69
C PHE A 218 9.53 -0.23 24.58
N PRO A 219 8.91 -0.24 23.38
CA PRO A 219 9.47 0.10 22.06
C PRO A 219 9.45 1.58 21.68
N GLY A 220 9.02 2.52 22.51
CA GLY A 220 9.27 3.95 22.28
C GLY A 220 10.74 4.33 22.49
N GLU A 221 11.00 5.58 22.89
CA GLU A 221 12.36 6.10 23.11
C GLU A 221 12.71 6.00 24.59
N ASP A 222 13.49 4.98 24.96
CA ASP A 222 13.98 4.86 26.33
C ASP A 222 15.08 5.91 26.60
N PRO A 223 15.04 6.66 27.72
CA PRO A 223 16.06 7.66 28.03
C PRO A 223 17.50 7.13 28.08
N ASN A 224 17.68 5.82 28.32
CA ASN A 224 18.99 5.17 28.34
C ASN A 224 19.34 4.45 27.02
N ASP A 225 18.60 4.67 25.94
CA ASP A 225 19.00 4.20 24.61
C ASP A 225 20.25 4.95 24.11
N CYS A 226 21.10 4.24 23.36
CA CYS A 226 22.30 4.83 22.79
C CYS A 226 21.91 5.87 21.73
N PRO A 227 22.52 7.07 21.75
CA PRO A 227 22.33 8.05 20.67
C PRO A 227 22.66 7.42 19.32
N ARG A 228 21.85 7.70 18.31
CA ARG A 228 21.94 7.08 16.98
C ARG A 228 23.38 6.95 16.43
N ASP A 229 24.15 8.03 16.52
CA ASP A 229 25.46 8.15 15.86
C ASP A 229 26.64 8.03 16.85
N ILE A 230 26.41 7.64 18.11
CA ILE A 230 27.51 7.38 19.04
C ILE A 230 28.34 6.20 18.54
N LYS A 231 29.67 6.26 18.68
CA LYS A 231 30.51 5.12 18.33
C LYS A 231 30.34 3.98 19.33
N LYS A 232 30.53 2.73 18.88
CA LYS A 232 30.28 1.54 19.70
C LYS A 232 31.14 1.48 20.97
N ASP A 233 32.41 1.84 20.89
CA ASP A 233 33.32 1.94 22.03
C ASP A 233 32.79 2.93 23.07
N GLN A 234 32.33 4.11 22.63
CA GLN A 234 31.73 5.13 23.49
C GLN A 234 30.37 4.69 24.05
N ALA A 235 29.56 3.98 23.27
CA ALA A 235 28.29 3.42 23.72
C ALA A 235 28.48 2.41 24.86
N VAL A 236 29.48 1.53 24.73
CA VAL A 236 29.84 0.53 25.75
C VAL A 236 30.34 1.23 27.01
N LEU A 237 31.17 2.27 26.88
CA LEU A 237 31.61 3.09 28.02
C LEU A 237 30.43 3.80 28.71
N LYS A 238 29.46 4.30 27.93
CA LYS A 238 28.24 4.95 28.43
C LYS A 238 27.25 3.96 29.06
N GLN A 239 27.39 2.66 28.81
CA GLN A 239 26.49 1.61 29.30
C GLN A 239 25.01 1.83 28.93
N CYS A 240 24.77 2.39 27.74
CA CYS A 240 23.40 2.54 27.22
C CYS A 240 22.81 1.18 26.81
N ASN A 241 21.48 1.07 26.87
CA ASN A 241 20.71 -0.19 26.83
C ASN A 241 21.10 -1.10 25.65
N ASN A 242 21.31 -0.53 24.48
CA ASN A 242 21.53 -1.25 23.22
C ASN A 242 22.97 -1.14 22.69
N ALA A 243 23.95 -0.77 23.54
CA ALA A 243 25.34 -0.54 23.15
C ALA A 243 25.98 -1.70 22.35
N GLY A 244 25.63 -2.93 22.70
CA GLY A 244 26.10 -4.15 22.03
C GLY A 244 25.50 -4.42 20.65
N HIS A 245 24.42 -3.71 20.27
CA HIS A 245 23.54 -4.04 19.14
C HIS A 245 23.30 -2.86 18.18
N PRO A 246 24.35 -2.23 17.62
CA PRO A 246 24.16 -1.32 16.50
C PRO A 246 23.69 -2.08 15.25
N ASP A 247 23.12 -1.36 14.30
CA ASP A 247 22.88 -1.86 12.94
C ASP A 247 24.20 -2.14 12.20
N LYS A 248 24.10 -2.71 11.01
CA LYS A 248 25.26 -3.08 10.18
C LYS A 248 26.09 -1.88 9.71
N TYR A 249 25.57 -0.66 9.84
CA TYR A 249 26.27 0.58 9.53
C TYR A 249 26.84 1.26 10.78
N GLY A 250 26.68 0.65 11.96
CA GLY A 250 27.20 1.17 13.22
C GLY A 250 26.27 2.17 13.91
N HIS A 251 25.01 2.28 13.49
CA HIS A 251 24.05 3.20 14.07
C HIS A 251 23.11 2.51 15.05
N TYR A 252 22.64 3.25 16.06
CA TYR A 252 21.67 2.77 17.03
C TYR A 252 20.23 3.09 16.61
N ARG A 253 19.32 2.34 17.23
CA ARG A 253 17.88 2.40 16.99
C ARG A 253 17.30 3.81 17.17
N GLU A 254 16.40 4.18 16.26
CA GLU A 254 15.46 5.29 16.46
C GLU A 254 14.04 4.75 16.37
N SER A 255 13.25 4.90 17.44
CA SER A 255 11.96 4.25 17.57
C SER A 255 11.03 4.56 16.38
N LYS A 256 10.95 5.84 15.98
CA LYS A 256 10.10 6.34 14.87
C LYS A 256 10.26 5.57 13.56
N TYR A 257 11.45 5.04 13.26
CA TYR A 257 11.70 4.27 12.04
C TYR A 257 11.34 2.78 12.21
N CYS A 258 11.43 2.24 13.42
CA CYS A 258 11.15 0.83 13.69
C CYS A 258 9.64 0.53 13.76
N GLN A 259 8.83 1.47 14.23
CA GLN A 259 7.39 1.24 14.43
C GLN A 259 6.67 0.80 13.16
N THR A 260 6.99 1.37 11.99
CA THR A 260 6.31 1.03 10.74
C THR A 260 6.45 -0.45 10.37
N LYS A 261 7.64 -1.04 10.55
CA LYS A 261 7.85 -2.48 10.29
C LYS A 261 7.18 -3.37 11.33
N HIS A 262 7.20 -2.97 12.60
CA HIS A 262 6.46 -3.67 13.66
C HIS A 262 4.95 -3.68 13.42
N HIS A 263 4.38 -2.50 13.20
CA HIS A 263 2.96 -2.33 12.89
C HIS A 263 2.59 -3.13 11.64
N TRP A 264 3.44 -3.09 10.60
CA TRP A 264 3.15 -3.78 9.36
C TRP A 264 3.03 -5.29 9.52
N ILE A 265 3.94 -5.92 10.27
CA ILE A 265 3.89 -7.38 10.45
C ILE A 265 2.84 -7.81 11.48
N TRP A 266 2.67 -7.02 12.56
CA TRP A 266 1.63 -7.25 13.55
C TRP A 266 0.25 -7.21 12.92
N LYS A 267 -0.06 -6.20 12.09
CA LYS A 267 -1.41 -6.05 11.50
C LYS A 267 -1.74 -7.21 10.58
N LEU A 268 -0.77 -7.75 9.82
CA LEU A 268 -1.00 -8.90 8.97
C LEU A 268 -1.35 -10.12 9.80
N ARG A 269 -0.58 -10.39 10.85
CA ARG A 269 -0.87 -11.49 11.76
C ARG A 269 -2.23 -11.32 12.43
N PHE A 270 -2.56 -10.11 12.89
CA PHE A 270 -3.85 -9.83 13.51
C PHE A 270 -5.02 -10.05 12.54
N VAL A 271 -4.95 -9.48 11.33
CA VAL A 271 -5.98 -9.62 10.29
C VAL A 271 -6.16 -11.08 9.88
N PHE A 272 -5.07 -11.80 9.61
CA PHE A 272 -5.17 -13.19 9.16
C PHE A 272 -5.49 -14.17 10.30
N GLU A 273 -5.13 -13.90 11.56
CA GLU A 273 -5.19 -14.93 12.62
C GLU A 273 -6.04 -14.58 13.83
N GLU A 274 -6.36 -13.30 14.05
CA GLU A 274 -7.03 -12.84 15.27
C GLU A 274 -8.37 -12.17 15.02
N VAL A 275 -8.63 -11.62 13.82
CA VAL A 275 -9.95 -11.10 13.45
C VAL A 275 -10.92 -12.25 13.27
N ARG A 276 -11.90 -12.36 14.18
CA ARG A 276 -12.85 -13.49 14.26
C ARG A 276 -13.67 -13.66 12.98
N LEU A 277 -14.12 -12.56 12.38
CA LEU A 277 -14.88 -12.61 11.12
C LEU A 277 -14.07 -13.15 9.94
N LEU A 278 -12.74 -13.12 10.02
CA LEU A 278 -11.84 -13.58 8.97
C LEU A 278 -11.26 -14.97 9.27
N GLU A 279 -11.76 -15.66 10.30
CA GLU A 279 -11.40 -17.04 10.57
C GLU A 279 -11.74 -17.93 9.35
N GLY A 280 -10.75 -18.67 8.86
CA GLY A 280 -10.90 -19.49 7.65
C GLY A 280 -11.07 -18.71 6.35
N TYR A 281 -11.03 -17.37 6.35
CA TYR A 281 -11.16 -16.57 5.13
C TYR A 281 -10.01 -16.85 4.14
N GLU A 282 -10.37 -17.17 2.89
CA GLU A 282 -9.42 -17.52 1.82
C GLU A 282 -9.32 -16.48 0.69
N GLY A 283 -10.19 -15.47 0.71
CA GLY A 283 -10.18 -14.40 -0.29
C GLY A 283 -8.96 -13.47 -0.16
N HIS A 284 -8.95 -12.43 -0.99
CA HIS A 284 -7.83 -11.51 -1.06
C HIS A 284 -7.97 -10.39 -0.02
N VAL A 285 -6.87 -10.12 0.69
CA VAL A 285 -6.72 -8.95 1.57
C VAL A 285 -5.90 -7.91 0.81
N LEU A 286 -6.53 -6.78 0.44
CA LEU A 286 -5.90 -5.63 -0.21
C LEU A 286 -5.34 -4.67 0.85
N LEU A 287 -4.04 -4.41 0.78
CA LEU A 287 -3.33 -3.52 1.70
C LEU A 287 -3.17 -2.13 1.11
N LEU A 288 -3.50 -1.12 1.91
CA LEU A 288 -3.39 0.31 1.62
C LEU A 288 -2.68 1.03 2.78
N GLU A 289 -2.18 2.22 2.53
CA GLU A 289 -1.64 3.14 3.52
C GLU A 289 -2.47 4.43 3.53
N ASP A 290 -2.43 5.19 4.64
CA ASP A 290 -3.27 6.38 4.87
C ASP A 290 -3.04 7.54 3.89
N ASP A 291 -1.97 7.52 3.10
CA ASP A 291 -1.66 8.51 2.06
C ASP A 291 -1.84 7.99 0.63
N TYR A 292 -2.72 7.02 0.46
CA TYR A 292 -3.13 6.56 -0.86
C TYR A 292 -4.43 7.26 -1.30
N TYR A 293 -4.67 7.21 -2.60
CA TYR A 293 -5.95 7.53 -3.24
C TYR A 293 -6.28 6.38 -4.20
N VAL A 294 -7.55 5.97 -4.28
CA VAL A 294 -7.97 4.84 -5.14
C VAL A 294 -8.93 5.26 -6.26
N SER A 295 -8.90 4.55 -7.39
CA SER A 295 -9.87 4.75 -8.47
C SER A 295 -11.22 4.06 -8.17
N GLU A 296 -12.28 4.56 -8.79
CA GLU A 296 -13.66 4.04 -8.64
C GLU A 296 -13.81 2.57 -9.08
N ASP A 297 -12.91 2.06 -9.92
CA ASP A 297 -12.91 0.70 -10.49
C ASP A 297 -11.91 -0.27 -9.81
N ILE A 298 -11.34 0.08 -8.66
CA ILE A 298 -10.31 -0.74 -7.99
C ILE A 298 -10.78 -2.16 -7.67
N LEU A 299 -11.99 -2.32 -7.14
CA LEU A 299 -12.57 -3.63 -6.82
C LEU A 299 -12.84 -4.46 -8.07
N PHE A 300 -13.43 -3.82 -9.08
CA PHE A 300 -13.66 -4.43 -10.39
C PHE A 300 -12.36 -4.92 -11.03
N SER A 301 -11.32 -4.07 -11.00
CA SER A 301 -10.00 -4.40 -11.53
C SER A 301 -9.37 -5.57 -10.78
N LEU A 302 -9.45 -5.59 -9.45
CA LEU A 302 -8.94 -6.69 -8.63
C LEU A 302 -9.64 -8.02 -8.95
N GLN A 303 -10.97 -8.01 -9.12
CA GLN A 303 -11.74 -9.19 -9.53
C GLN A 303 -11.31 -9.69 -10.93
N MET A 304 -11.11 -8.77 -11.89
CA MET A 304 -10.60 -9.16 -13.21
C MET A 304 -9.17 -9.74 -13.12
N MET A 305 -8.32 -9.19 -12.25
CA MET A 305 -6.98 -9.75 -12.00
C MET A 305 -7.04 -11.15 -11.36
N GLN A 306 -8.00 -11.44 -10.49
CA GLN A 306 -8.22 -12.79 -9.93
C GLN A 306 -8.55 -13.78 -11.05
N ASN A 307 -9.42 -13.40 -11.99
CA ASN A 307 -9.75 -14.23 -13.15
C ASN A 307 -8.52 -14.49 -14.04
N VAL A 308 -7.75 -13.45 -14.34
CA VAL A 308 -6.51 -13.57 -15.14
C VAL A 308 -5.46 -14.40 -14.42
N ARG A 309 -5.31 -14.24 -13.10
CA ARG A 309 -4.43 -15.09 -12.29
C ARG A 309 -4.79 -16.56 -12.45
N ASN A 310 -6.06 -16.90 -12.26
CA ASN A 310 -6.51 -18.29 -12.30
C ASN A 310 -6.31 -18.93 -13.68
N LYS A 311 -6.37 -18.13 -14.76
CA LYS A 311 -6.24 -18.59 -16.14
C LYS A 311 -4.80 -18.57 -16.67
N ASP A 312 -4.09 -17.46 -16.51
CA ASP A 312 -2.87 -17.12 -17.26
C ASP A 312 -1.63 -16.93 -16.35
N CYS A 313 -1.80 -16.98 -15.02
CA CYS A 313 -0.69 -16.95 -14.05
C CYS A 313 -1.05 -17.68 -12.74
N ALA A 314 -1.27 -18.99 -12.80
CA ALA A 314 -1.67 -19.78 -11.63
C ALA A 314 -0.63 -19.75 -10.48
N ASP A 315 0.63 -19.48 -10.80
CA ASP A 315 1.74 -19.33 -9.86
C ASP A 315 1.91 -17.88 -9.33
N CYS A 316 1.16 -16.91 -9.85
CA CYS A 316 1.10 -15.57 -9.27
C CYS A 316 0.38 -15.63 -7.91
N ARG A 317 1.03 -15.12 -6.86
CA ARG A 317 0.56 -15.17 -5.46
C ARG A 317 0.16 -13.82 -4.89
N MET A 318 0.36 -12.76 -5.65
CA MET A 318 0.03 -11.39 -5.28
C MET A 318 -0.52 -10.63 -6.49
N LEU A 319 -1.45 -9.72 -6.25
CA LEU A 319 -2.05 -8.83 -7.24
C LEU A 319 -1.76 -7.39 -6.82
N VAL A 320 -1.19 -6.58 -7.71
CA VAL A 320 -0.73 -5.22 -7.40
C VAL A 320 -1.47 -4.22 -8.28
N LEU A 321 -2.22 -3.32 -7.64
CA LEU A 321 -3.08 -2.34 -8.30
C LEU A 321 -2.41 -0.98 -8.47
N GLY A 322 -1.36 -0.70 -7.68
CA GLY A 322 -0.60 0.55 -7.71
C GLY A 322 0.69 0.46 -8.53
N ASN A 323 1.09 1.58 -9.13
CA ASN A 323 2.44 1.74 -9.68
C ASN A 323 2.93 3.19 -9.64
N TYR A 324 4.25 3.36 -9.75
CA TYR A 324 4.92 4.67 -9.73
C TYR A 324 5.26 5.20 -11.14
N ASP A 325 4.60 4.70 -12.18
CA ASP A 325 4.93 5.09 -13.56
C ASP A 325 4.47 6.55 -13.79
N LYS A 326 5.42 7.43 -14.12
CA LYS A 326 5.19 8.90 -14.22
C LYS A 326 4.14 9.28 -15.26
N SER A 327 3.98 8.46 -16.30
CA SER A 327 3.01 8.65 -17.37
C SER A 327 2.09 7.44 -17.44
N GLN A 328 0.79 7.66 -17.31
CA GLN A 328 -0.22 6.61 -17.49
C GLN A 328 -0.90 6.79 -18.85
N ASN A 329 -1.10 5.69 -19.56
CA ASN A 329 -1.89 5.66 -20.78
C ASN A 329 -3.03 4.65 -20.59
N TYR A 330 -4.16 5.10 -20.05
CA TYR A 330 -5.30 4.21 -19.77
C TYR A 330 -5.93 3.64 -21.04
N LYS A 331 -5.91 4.37 -22.16
CA LYS A 331 -6.38 3.86 -23.45
C LYS A 331 -5.69 2.56 -23.85
N VAL A 332 -4.36 2.50 -23.65
CA VAL A 332 -3.56 1.32 -24.02
C VAL A 332 -3.48 0.31 -22.88
N ASN A 333 -3.38 0.77 -21.63
CA ASN A 333 -3.02 -0.05 -20.47
C ASN A 333 -4.17 -0.30 -19.48
N GLY A 334 -5.35 0.28 -19.71
CA GLY A 334 -6.50 0.25 -18.80
C GLY A 334 -6.93 -1.17 -18.45
N GLY A 335 -6.95 -2.08 -19.43
CA GLY A 335 -7.25 -3.50 -19.29
C GLY A 335 -6.01 -4.42 -19.40
N LYS A 336 -4.83 -3.95 -18.97
CA LYS A 336 -3.59 -4.74 -19.10
C LYS A 336 -2.90 -4.95 -17.77
N VAL A 337 -2.41 -6.18 -17.58
CA VAL A 337 -1.55 -6.57 -16.46
C VAL A 337 -0.20 -7.07 -16.96
N GLU A 338 0.84 -6.88 -16.15
CA GLU A 338 2.18 -7.42 -16.38
C GLU A 338 2.46 -8.51 -15.34
N ARG A 339 3.04 -9.64 -15.77
CA ARG A 339 3.60 -10.63 -14.84
C ARG A 339 4.95 -10.14 -14.33
N ALA A 340 5.16 -10.14 -13.02
CA ALA A 340 6.41 -9.69 -12.43
C ALA A 340 6.80 -10.53 -11.22
N TYR A 341 7.99 -10.28 -10.70
CA TYR A 341 8.37 -10.66 -9.34
C TYR A 341 8.33 -9.42 -8.44
N TRP A 342 8.10 -9.65 -7.15
CA TRP A 342 8.09 -8.57 -6.16
C TRP A 342 9.40 -7.77 -6.15
N ILE A 343 9.25 -6.45 -6.17
CA ILE A 343 10.31 -5.45 -6.10
C ILE A 343 9.71 -4.31 -5.27
N SER A 344 10.32 -4.01 -4.11
CA SER A 344 9.75 -3.11 -3.10
C SER A 344 9.38 -1.75 -3.71
N SER A 345 10.37 -1.08 -4.32
CA SER A 345 10.26 0.24 -4.97
C SER A 345 9.31 0.33 -6.18
N LYS A 346 8.63 -0.75 -6.53
CA LYS A 346 7.71 -0.82 -7.68
C LYS A 346 6.32 -1.31 -7.33
N HIS A 347 6.20 -2.15 -6.31
CA HIS A 347 5.02 -2.99 -6.11
C HIS A 347 4.41 -2.86 -4.70
N ASN A 348 4.95 -2.01 -3.84
CA ASN A 348 4.48 -1.81 -2.46
C ASN A 348 3.16 -1.05 -2.32
N MET A 349 2.57 -0.54 -3.40
CA MET A 349 1.28 0.15 -3.38
C MET A 349 0.13 -0.74 -3.83
N GLY A 350 -0.89 -0.88 -2.98
CA GLY A 350 -2.15 -1.54 -3.34
C GLY A 350 -1.97 -3.02 -3.67
N MET A 351 -1.20 -3.73 -2.84
CA MET A 351 -0.99 -5.17 -3.01
C MET A 351 -2.07 -5.98 -2.30
N ALA A 352 -2.55 -7.01 -2.98
CA ALA A 352 -3.53 -7.94 -2.47
C ALA A 352 -2.99 -9.37 -2.52
N PHE A 353 -3.18 -10.12 -1.44
CA PHE A 353 -2.81 -11.53 -1.38
C PHE A 353 -3.70 -12.31 -0.41
N THR A 354 -3.63 -13.64 -0.50
CA THR A 354 -4.47 -14.54 0.27
C THR A 354 -3.73 -15.09 1.50
N ARG A 355 -4.48 -15.78 2.36
CA ARG A 355 -3.96 -16.53 3.52
C ARG A 355 -2.82 -17.50 3.19
N ASN A 356 -2.80 -18.03 1.96
CA ASN A 356 -1.73 -18.93 1.50
C ASN A 356 -0.38 -18.19 1.48
N LEU A 357 -0.30 -17.02 0.84
CA LEU A 357 0.95 -16.25 0.83
C LEU A 357 1.32 -15.74 2.22
N TRP A 358 0.34 -15.32 3.03
CA TRP A 358 0.59 -14.97 4.44
C TRP A 358 1.28 -16.11 5.19
N THR A 359 0.82 -17.35 5.01
CA THR A 359 1.36 -18.53 5.70
C THR A 359 2.82 -18.79 5.30
N GLU A 360 3.19 -18.55 4.04
CA GLU A 360 4.59 -18.62 3.60
C GLU A 360 5.45 -17.48 4.18
N ILE A 361 4.92 -16.25 4.24
CA ILE A 361 5.60 -15.13 4.91
C ILE A 361 5.80 -15.44 6.40
N LYS A 362 4.79 -16.03 7.05
CA LYS A 362 4.83 -16.42 8.46
C LYS A 362 5.93 -17.43 8.76
N LYS A 363 6.09 -18.45 7.91
CA LYS A 363 7.20 -19.42 8.01
C LYS A 363 8.56 -18.74 7.95
N CYS A 364 8.64 -17.61 7.26
CA CYS A 364 9.82 -16.76 7.16
C CYS A 364 9.95 -15.72 8.27
N GLY A 365 9.17 -15.81 9.36
CA GLY A 365 9.17 -14.84 10.45
C GLY A 365 10.55 -14.61 11.06
N LYS A 366 11.36 -15.68 11.18
CA LYS A 366 12.73 -15.54 11.68
C LYS A 366 13.57 -14.63 10.78
N GLU A 367 13.56 -14.89 9.47
CA GLU A 367 14.29 -14.11 8.48
C GLU A 367 13.79 -12.66 8.43
N PHE A 368 12.47 -12.45 8.54
CA PHE A 368 11.87 -11.11 8.56
C PHE A 368 12.38 -10.27 9.74
N CYS A 369 12.37 -10.87 10.93
CA CYS A 369 12.74 -10.19 12.17
C CYS A 369 14.25 -9.99 12.30
N ASP A 370 15.07 -10.89 11.77
CA ASP A 370 16.54 -10.80 11.89
C ASP A 370 17.19 -9.97 10.77
N HIS A 371 16.50 -9.77 9.64
CA HIS A 371 17.01 -8.95 8.55
C HIS A 371 17.12 -7.48 8.97
N ASP A 372 18.34 -6.95 8.89
CA ASP A 372 18.70 -5.59 9.33
C ASP A 372 18.24 -4.51 8.33
N ASP A 373 16.93 -4.40 8.17
CA ASP A 373 16.24 -3.37 7.41
C ASP A 373 14.95 -2.98 8.12
N TYR A 374 14.84 -1.72 8.54
CA TYR A 374 13.63 -1.21 9.18
C TYR A 374 12.45 -1.02 8.21
N ASN A 375 12.65 -1.18 6.89
CA ASN A 375 11.58 -1.08 5.89
C ASN A 375 10.95 -2.46 5.64
N TRP A 376 9.63 -2.56 5.84
CA TRP A 376 8.91 -3.82 5.69
C TRP A 376 8.91 -4.36 4.26
N ASP A 377 8.90 -3.47 3.26
CA ASP A 377 8.79 -3.79 1.83
C ASP A 377 10.12 -4.29 1.26
N TRP A 378 11.24 -3.68 1.65
CA TRP A 378 12.59 -4.17 1.38
C TRP A 378 12.86 -5.50 2.09
N THR A 379 12.40 -5.64 3.34
CA THR A 379 12.44 -6.93 4.05
C THR A 379 11.61 -7.99 3.31
N LEU A 380 10.42 -7.65 2.79
CA LEU A 380 9.61 -8.57 1.99
C LEU A 380 10.29 -8.96 0.66
N GLN A 381 11.05 -8.05 0.05
CA GLN A 381 11.87 -8.37 -1.12
C GLN A 381 13.01 -9.34 -0.77
N HIS A 382 13.66 -9.14 0.36
CA HIS A 382 14.65 -10.09 0.88
C HIS A 382 14.02 -11.47 1.12
N LEU A 383 12.85 -11.54 1.77
CA LEU A 383 12.13 -12.79 1.99
C LEU A 383 11.79 -13.50 0.68
N SER A 384 11.27 -12.75 -0.30
CA SER A 384 10.98 -13.27 -1.65
C SER A 384 12.20 -13.93 -2.27
N MET A 385 13.40 -13.40 -2.03
CA MET A 385 14.65 -13.90 -2.59
C MET A 385 15.29 -15.05 -1.81
N LYS A 386 15.09 -15.10 -0.48
CA LYS A 386 15.88 -15.97 0.41
C LYS A 386 15.09 -17.03 1.16
N CYS A 387 13.80 -16.81 1.38
CA CYS A 387 13.01 -17.68 2.25
C CYS A 387 11.70 -18.16 1.59
N VAL A 388 10.92 -17.27 1.00
CA VAL A 388 9.64 -17.64 0.39
C VAL A 388 9.88 -18.52 -0.84
N PRO A 389 9.30 -19.74 -0.91
CA PRO A 389 9.53 -20.66 -2.02
C PRO A 389 9.16 -20.03 -3.37
N ASN A 390 9.94 -20.30 -4.42
CA ASN A 390 9.71 -19.85 -5.80
C ASN A 390 9.60 -18.33 -6.02
N LYS A 391 9.96 -17.50 -5.04
CA LYS A 391 9.83 -16.04 -5.05
C LYS A 391 8.38 -15.57 -5.21
N ILE A 392 8.08 -14.37 -4.75
CA ILE A 392 6.73 -13.81 -4.87
C ILE A 392 6.53 -13.33 -6.32
N ARG A 393 5.90 -14.17 -7.14
CA ARG A 393 5.42 -13.81 -8.48
C ARG A 393 4.06 -13.12 -8.37
N LEU A 394 3.81 -12.11 -9.18
CA LEU A 394 2.65 -11.24 -9.09
C LEU A 394 2.12 -10.80 -10.46
N LEU A 395 0.86 -10.36 -10.49
CA LEU A 395 0.29 -9.57 -11.58
C LEU A 395 0.23 -8.11 -11.13
N LYS A 396 0.69 -7.19 -11.98
CA LYS A 396 0.67 -5.74 -11.74
C LYS A 396 -0.20 -5.06 -12.79
N MET A 397 -1.13 -4.19 -12.39
CA MET A 397 -1.84 -3.32 -13.33
C MET A 397 -0.86 -2.36 -14.02
N LYS A 398 -0.94 -2.28 -15.36
CA LYS A 398 -0.12 -1.33 -16.14
C LYS A 398 -0.66 0.10 -16.05
N ALA A 399 -1.98 0.28 -15.95
CA ALA A 399 -2.60 1.54 -15.59
C ALA A 399 -3.02 1.51 -14.12
N THR A 400 -2.48 2.42 -13.31
CA THR A 400 -2.62 2.38 -11.85
C THR A 400 -4.05 2.63 -11.37
N ARG A 401 -4.45 1.90 -10.31
CA ARG A 401 -5.71 2.06 -9.56
C ARG A 401 -5.49 2.61 -8.16
N VAL A 402 -4.23 2.71 -7.73
CA VAL A 402 -3.80 3.24 -6.44
C VAL A 402 -2.72 4.29 -6.66
N PHE A 403 -2.88 5.45 -6.06
CA PHE A 403 -2.01 6.60 -6.23
C PHE A 403 -1.44 7.01 -4.88
N HIS A 404 -0.14 7.29 -4.82
CA HIS A 404 0.48 7.86 -3.63
C HIS A 404 0.31 9.38 -3.63
N ILE A 405 -0.39 9.90 -2.64
CA ILE A 405 -0.61 11.34 -2.46
C ILE A 405 0.29 11.94 -1.37
N GLY A 406 1.02 11.11 -0.63
CA GLY A 406 1.99 11.52 0.39
C GLY A 406 3.30 12.09 -0.17
N GLU A 407 3.31 13.34 -0.62
CA GLU A 407 4.57 13.97 -1.09
C GLU A 407 5.48 14.44 0.07
N CYS A 408 4.94 14.50 1.28
CA CYS A 408 5.65 14.68 2.56
C CYS A 408 5.40 13.47 3.46
N GLY A 409 6.44 12.71 3.76
CA GLY A 409 6.35 11.51 4.59
C GLY A 409 7.69 11.14 5.19
N MET A 410 7.77 9.96 5.81
CA MET A 410 8.99 9.47 6.47
C MET A 410 10.23 9.49 5.55
N HIS A 411 10.04 9.39 4.23
CA HIS A 411 11.10 9.31 3.22
C HIS A 411 11.15 10.47 2.22
N THR A 412 10.18 11.39 2.21
CA THR A 412 10.08 12.48 1.23
C THR A 412 9.98 13.84 1.92
N LYS A 413 10.94 14.73 1.61
CA LYS A 413 11.02 16.11 2.10
C LYS A 413 10.82 17.09 0.94
N SER A 414 9.63 17.14 0.35
CA SER A 414 9.29 18.22 -0.59
C SER A 414 9.04 19.53 0.19
N LYS A 415 9.47 20.67 -0.36
CA LYS A 415 9.29 21.99 0.28
C LYS A 415 7.85 22.51 0.20
N ASN A 416 7.07 22.03 -0.78
CA ASN A 416 5.68 22.39 -0.99
C ASN A 416 4.86 21.10 -1.08
N CYS A 417 4.23 20.72 0.02
CA CYS A 417 3.33 19.57 0.07
C CYS A 417 1.90 20.07 0.15
N ASP A 418 1.21 20.09 -0.99
CA ASP A 418 -0.24 20.30 -1.05
C ASP A 418 -0.91 18.98 -1.48
N PRO A 419 -1.35 18.13 -0.51
CA PRO A 419 -2.08 16.91 -0.81
C PRO A 419 -3.30 17.17 -1.70
N ALA A 420 -3.95 18.34 -1.57
CA ALA A 420 -5.11 18.68 -2.38
C ALA A 420 -4.73 18.94 -3.84
N ALA A 421 -3.56 19.52 -4.14
CA ALA A 421 -3.06 19.64 -5.51
C ALA A 421 -2.85 18.26 -6.15
N LYS A 422 -2.28 17.32 -5.39
CA LYS A 422 -2.08 15.97 -5.89
C LYS A 422 -3.39 15.24 -6.15
N VAL A 423 -4.36 15.38 -5.25
CA VAL A 423 -5.71 14.85 -5.46
C VAL A 423 -6.37 15.46 -6.68
N ARG A 424 -6.31 16.78 -6.88
CA ARG A 424 -6.83 17.42 -8.12
C ARG A 424 -6.19 16.84 -9.38
N GLN A 425 -4.89 16.56 -9.36
CA GLN A 425 -4.20 15.91 -10.47
C GLN A 425 -4.74 14.50 -10.73
N VAL A 426 -4.89 13.69 -9.68
CA VAL A 426 -5.42 12.32 -9.76
C VAL A 426 -6.87 12.31 -10.26
N GLU A 427 -7.73 13.17 -9.70
CA GLU A 427 -9.13 13.29 -10.11
C GLU A 427 -9.28 13.74 -11.56
N THR A 428 -8.47 14.71 -12.00
CA THR A 428 -8.42 15.15 -13.40
C THR A 428 -8.02 13.98 -14.30
N GLN A 429 -6.98 13.25 -13.93
CA GLN A 429 -6.50 12.09 -14.67
C GLN A 429 -7.56 10.99 -14.79
N LEU A 430 -8.24 10.66 -13.69
CA LEU A 430 -9.31 9.66 -13.69
C LEU A 430 -10.50 10.12 -14.53
N THR A 431 -10.91 11.39 -14.40
CA THR A 431 -12.02 11.97 -15.15
C THR A 431 -11.76 11.96 -16.66
N GLN A 432 -10.57 12.38 -17.10
CA GLN A 432 -10.18 12.36 -18.51
C GLN A 432 -10.09 10.95 -19.10
N ASN A 433 -9.89 9.94 -18.25
CA ASN A 433 -9.72 8.54 -18.66
C ASN A 433 -10.90 7.65 -18.26
N ARG A 434 -12.05 8.24 -17.88
CA ARG A 434 -13.19 7.51 -17.32
C ARG A 434 -13.68 6.37 -18.21
N GLN A 435 -13.67 6.55 -19.52
CA GLN A 435 -14.05 5.54 -20.52
C GLN A 435 -13.12 4.31 -20.59
N TYR A 436 -11.96 4.37 -19.95
CA TYR A 436 -10.97 3.29 -19.89
C TYR A 436 -10.89 2.65 -18.49
N LEU A 437 -11.67 3.16 -17.52
CA LEU A 437 -11.96 2.48 -16.27
C LEU A 437 -13.01 1.40 -16.52
N PHE A 438 -13.13 0.44 -15.60
CA PHE A 438 -14.03 -0.72 -15.75
C PHE A 438 -13.83 -1.49 -17.08
N PRO A 439 -12.60 -1.92 -17.42
CA PRO A 439 -12.34 -2.59 -18.69
C PRO A 439 -13.10 -3.92 -18.79
N ASN A 440 -13.81 -4.14 -19.90
CA ASN A 440 -14.57 -5.39 -20.12
C ASN A 440 -13.71 -6.66 -20.05
N THR A 441 -12.41 -6.54 -20.32
CA THR A 441 -11.44 -7.62 -20.20
C THR A 441 -10.12 -7.08 -19.64
N VAL A 442 -9.44 -7.92 -18.86
CA VAL A 442 -8.04 -7.70 -18.47
C VAL A 442 -7.20 -8.82 -19.08
N ALA A 443 -6.07 -8.48 -19.69
CA ALA A 443 -5.18 -9.45 -20.33
C ALA A 443 -3.71 -9.25 -19.90
N VAL A 444 -2.95 -10.34 -19.91
CA VAL A 444 -1.51 -10.30 -19.66
C VAL A 444 -0.78 -9.69 -20.87
N ASP A 445 -0.02 -8.64 -20.62
CA ASP A 445 0.77 -7.90 -21.61
C ASP A 445 2.27 -8.08 -21.33
N GLY A 446 2.67 -9.35 -21.29
CA GLY A 446 4.06 -9.78 -21.12
C GLY A 446 4.55 -9.90 -19.68
N ASP A 447 5.86 -10.12 -19.57
CA ASP A 447 6.59 -10.25 -18.32
C ASP A 447 7.50 -9.04 -18.12
N SER A 448 7.61 -8.61 -16.87
CA SER A 448 8.42 -7.47 -16.47
C SER A 448 9.89 -7.70 -16.77
N ARG A 449 10.54 -6.69 -17.35
CA ARG A 449 11.96 -6.75 -17.72
C ARG A 449 12.90 -6.33 -16.59
N PHE A 450 12.36 -5.98 -15.42
CA PHE A 450 13.18 -5.55 -14.29
C PHE A 450 14.03 -6.69 -13.76
N LYS A 451 15.32 -6.42 -13.55
CA LYS A 451 16.25 -7.39 -12.98
C LYS A 451 15.96 -7.54 -11.49
N LEU A 452 15.58 -8.76 -11.09
CA LEU A 452 15.39 -9.10 -9.70
C LEU A 452 16.75 -9.20 -8.99
N ARG A 453 16.87 -8.55 -7.82
CA ARG A 453 18.07 -8.57 -6.98
C ARG A 453 17.65 -8.66 -5.51
N ASP A 454 18.48 -9.35 -4.73
CA ASP A 454 18.40 -9.28 -3.28
C ASP A 454 18.93 -7.91 -2.82
N PRO A 455 18.12 -7.08 -2.14
CA PRO A 455 18.53 -5.75 -1.78
C PRO A 455 19.61 -5.76 -0.70
N LYS A 456 20.54 -4.80 -0.78
CA LYS A 456 21.40 -4.50 0.36
C LYS A 456 20.52 -3.85 1.43
N ALA A 457 20.47 -4.46 2.61
CA ALA A 457 19.66 -3.94 3.72
C ALA A 457 19.95 -2.46 4.04
N ASN A 458 18.95 -1.71 4.47
CA ASN A 458 19.07 -0.28 4.80
C ASN A 458 19.55 0.00 6.23
N GLY A 459 19.67 -1.02 7.09
CA GLY A 459 20.06 -0.85 8.50
C GLY A 459 18.85 -0.51 9.38
N GLY A 460 19.09 0.15 10.51
CA GLY A 460 18.07 0.60 11.46
C GLY A 460 17.28 -0.49 12.18
N TRP A 461 17.68 -1.77 12.06
CA TRP A 461 17.02 -2.93 12.67
C TRP A 461 18.04 -3.87 13.34
N GLY A 462 19.11 -3.27 13.87
CA GLY A 462 20.20 -3.94 14.60
C GLY A 462 19.85 -4.29 16.04
N ASP A 463 18.93 -3.56 16.66
CA ASP A 463 18.60 -3.68 18.08
C ASP A 463 17.87 -5.01 18.36
N ASN A 464 18.44 -5.81 19.26
CA ASN A 464 17.88 -7.10 19.63
C ASN A 464 16.48 -6.99 20.25
N ARG A 465 16.12 -5.86 20.87
CA ARG A 465 14.78 -5.67 21.45
C ARG A 465 13.72 -5.61 20.35
N ASP A 466 13.98 -4.92 19.24
CA ASP A 466 13.09 -4.92 18.08
C ASP A 466 12.98 -6.32 17.47
N ARG A 467 14.10 -7.02 17.31
CA ARG A 467 14.08 -8.39 16.78
C ARG A 467 13.23 -9.31 17.65
N ASN A 468 13.45 -9.27 18.97
CA ASN A 468 12.70 -10.09 19.93
C ASN A 468 11.20 -9.76 19.96
N MET A 469 10.84 -8.47 19.94
CA MET A 469 9.44 -8.06 19.85
C MET A 469 8.80 -8.55 18.54
N CYS A 470 9.52 -8.41 17.42
CA CYS A 470 9.05 -8.92 16.13
C CYS A 470 8.82 -10.44 16.16
N HIS A 471 9.76 -11.22 16.71
CA HIS A 471 9.62 -12.67 16.85
C HIS A 471 8.39 -13.05 17.69
N SER A 472 8.05 -12.24 18.70
CA SER A 472 6.87 -12.46 19.54
C SER A 472 5.55 -12.48 18.75
N PHE A 473 5.47 -11.77 17.63
CA PHE A 473 4.30 -11.76 16.75
C PHE A 473 4.13 -13.08 15.99
N PHE A 474 5.20 -13.84 15.79
CA PHE A 474 5.16 -15.14 15.10
C PHE A 474 4.97 -16.33 16.05
N ASN A 475 5.29 -16.16 17.33
CA ASN A 475 5.16 -17.23 18.32
C ASN A 475 3.69 -17.43 18.75
N LYS A 476 3.21 -18.67 18.66
CA LYS A 476 1.85 -19.08 19.07
C LYS A 476 1.66 -19.10 20.60
N SER A 477 2.75 -19.03 21.37
CA SER A 477 2.79 -19.40 22.79
C SER A 477 2.49 -18.29 23.80
N ILE A 478 2.22 -17.05 23.37
CA ILE A 478 1.89 -15.97 24.31
C ILE A 478 0.37 -15.93 24.49
N PRO A 479 -0.14 -16.19 25.72
CA PRO A 479 -1.56 -16.10 26.01
C PRO A 479 -2.11 -14.70 25.69
N PRO A 480 -3.40 -14.57 25.32
CA PRO A 480 -3.99 -13.29 24.92
C PRO A 480 -3.84 -12.17 25.95
N PHE A 481 -3.65 -12.51 27.23
CA PHE A 481 -3.57 -11.57 28.35
C PHE A 481 -2.16 -11.05 28.66
N LEU A 482 -1.12 -11.54 27.97
CA LEU A 482 0.24 -10.98 28.03
C LEU A 482 0.62 -10.24 26.73
N ARG A 483 -0.36 -9.95 25.87
CA ARG A 483 -0.20 -9.13 24.65
C ARG A 483 -0.59 -7.68 24.88
#